data_AF-A0A917TNJ2-F1
#
_entry.id   AF-A0A917TNJ2-F1
#
_cell.length_a   1.000
_cell.length_b   1.000
_cell.length_c   1.000
_cell.angle_alpha   90.00
_cell.angle_beta   90.00
_cell.angle_gamma   90.00
#
_symmetry.space_group_name_H-M   'P 1'
#
loop_
_entity.id
_entity.type
_entity.pdbx_description
1 polymer ?
#
loop_
_entity_poly.entity_id
_entity_poly.type
_entity_poly.pdbx_seq_one_letter_code
_entity_poly.pdbx_strand_id
1 'polypeptide(L)'
;MTVRGQVRLAFAAVATTALLLAVDVALSAAALIHLSGLKLRMVSQQQLHQVRIDMTNNLVVAAVGAVIVGVLVLVVRIPSNKVRVALWTLGPLLALALLCGIVGGPEWAVAPTGEEPQQVRDEYAQAVPGWYVTFHGITGLLAAALLIFVAVFVTRGDMREYYLDNVDGTRYRSWVDRA
;
A
#
# COMPACT_ATOMS: atom_id res chain seq x y z
N MET A 1 -23.14 0.17 -16.28
CA MET A 1 -21.70 0.32 -16.60
C MET A 1 -21.25 -0.98 -17.25
N THR A 2 -20.62 -0.95 -18.44
CA THR A 2 -20.25 -2.18 -19.14
C THR A 2 -19.10 -2.92 -18.44
N VAL A 3 -19.01 -4.25 -18.60
CA VAL A 3 -17.91 -5.07 -18.03
C VAL A 3 -16.54 -4.55 -18.45
N ARG A 4 -16.39 -4.12 -19.70
CA ARG A 4 -15.14 -3.49 -20.19
C ARG A 4 -14.78 -2.23 -19.39
N GLY A 5 -15.77 -1.43 -19.00
CA GLY A 5 -15.58 -0.28 -18.11
C GLY A 5 -15.15 -0.71 -16.70
N GLN A 6 -15.75 -1.78 -16.18
CA GLN A 6 -15.43 -2.32 -14.84
C GLN A 6 -14.01 -2.89 -14.78
N VAL A 7 -13.60 -3.66 -15.80
CA VAL A 7 -12.22 -4.18 -15.92
C VAL A 7 -11.21 -3.04 -16.04
N ARG A 8 -11.52 -1.98 -16.80
CA ARG A 8 -10.66 -0.78 -16.88
C ARG A 8 -10.51 -0.08 -15.53
N LEU A 9 -11.60 0.04 -14.77
CA LEU A 9 -11.59 0.65 -13.44
C LEU A 9 -10.77 -0.21 -12.46
N ALA A 10 -10.97 -1.53 -12.45
CA ALA A 10 -10.18 -2.43 -11.62
C ALA A 10 -8.69 -2.37 -11.99
N PHE A 11 -8.37 -2.39 -13.29
CA PHE A 11 -6.99 -2.22 -13.76
C PHE A 11 -6.39 -0.89 -13.28
N ALA A 12 -7.12 0.23 -13.45
CA ALA A 12 -6.63 1.54 -13.03
C ALA A 12 -6.40 1.58 -11.51
N ALA A 13 -7.29 1.02 -10.70
CA ALA A 13 -7.13 0.95 -9.26
C ALA A 13 -5.90 0.11 -8.84
N VAL A 14 -5.70 -1.07 -9.43
CA VAL A 14 -4.53 -1.92 -9.14
C VAL A 14 -3.23 -1.24 -9.61
N ALA A 15 -3.24 -0.61 -10.78
CA ALA A 15 -2.08 0.11 -11.31
C ALA A 15 -1.70 1.32 -10.45
N THR A 16 -2.69 2.13 -10.05
CA THR A 16 -2.48 3.25 -9.13
C THR A 16 -1.95 2.76 -7.78
N THR A 17 -2.46 1.65 -7.26
CA THR A 17 -1.94 1.04 -6.03
C THR A 17 -0.47 0.67 -6.16
N ALA A 18 -0.08 -0.02 -7.25
CA ALA A 18 1.32 -0.36 -7.50
C ALA A 18 2.23 0.88 -7.55
N LEU A 19 1.75 1.96 -8.19
CA LEU A 19 2.48 3.22 -8.26
C LEU A 19 2.63 3.87 -6.87
N LEU A 20 1.56 3.91 -6.07
CA LEU A 20 1.61 4.45 -4.71
C LEU A 20 2.61 3.68 -3.84
N LEU A 21 2.64 2.35 -3.94
CA LEU A 21 3.61 1.52 -3.22
C LEU A 21 5.04 1.75 -3.71
N ALA A 22 5.26 1.93 -5.01
CA ALA A 22 6.59 2.26 -5.55
C ALA A 22 7.08 3.64 -5.06
N VAL A 23 6.17 4.62 -4.97
CA VAL A 23 6.46 5.93 -4.37
C VAL A 23 6.80 5.76 -2.88
N ASP A 24 6.05 4.93 -2.16
CA ASP A 24 6.28 4.67 -0.74
C ASP A 24 7.63 4.00 -0.44
N VAL A 25 8.05 3.09 -1.32
CA VAL A 25 9.41 2.50 -1.32
C VAL A 25 10.47 3.59 -1.46
N ALA A 26 10.31 4.48 -2.45
CA ALA A 26 11.27 5.57 -2.69
C ALA A 26 11.34 6.53 -1.49
N LEU A 27 10.20 6.87 -0.88
CA LEU A 27 10.12 7.72 0.31
C LEU A 27 10.80 7.06 1.51
N SER A 28 10.54 5.78 1.76
CA SER A 28 11.15 5.03 2.87
C SER A 28 12.66 4.88 2.69
N ALA A 29 13.12 4.61 1.45
CA ALA A 29 14.55 4.56 1.14
C ALA A 29 15.21 5.94 1.33
N ALA A 30 14.58 7.02 0.87
CA ALA A 30 15.08 8.38 1.06
C ALA A 30 15.13 8.77 2.55
N ALA A 31 14.15 8.36 3.35
CA ALA A 31 14.11 8.60 4.79
C ALA A 31 15.24 7.85 5.52
N LEU A 32 15.52 6.60 5.13
CA LEU A 32 16.65 5.83 5.66
C LEU A 32 18.01 6.45 5.31
N ILE A 33 18.17 6.94 4.07
CA ILE A 33 19.37 7.67 3.64
C ILE A 33 19.53 8.95 4.46
N HIS A 34 18.46 9.73 4.63
CA HIS A 34 18.43 10.93 5.46
C HIS A 34 18.86 10.61 6.91
N LEU A 35 18.26 9.58 7.53
CA LEU A 35 18.60 9.13 8.87
C LEU A 35 20.08 8.73 9.00
N SER A 36 20.66 8.09 7.98
CA SER A 36 22.07 7.69 7.98
C SER A 36 23.05 8.86 7.89
N GLY A 37 22.62 9.99 7.32
CA GLY A 37 23.42 11.21 7.20
C GLY A 37 23.38 12.12 8.43
N LEU A 38 22.43 11.89 9.35
CA LEU A 38 22.26 12.71 10.54
C LEU A 38 23.28 12.39 11.63
N LYS A 39 23.68 13.44 12.36
CA LYS A 39 24.56 13.34 13.54
C LYS A 39 23.78 13.79 14.78
N LEU A 40 22.95 12.90 15.30
CA LEU A 40 22.11 13.18 16.47
C LEU A 40 22.88 12.84 17.75
N ARG A 41 23.00 13.81 18.67
CA ARG A 41 23.82 13.70 19.89
C ARG A 41 22.99 13.45 21.14
N MET A 42 21.76 13.93 21.20
CA MET A 42 20.89 13.81 22.38
C MET A 42 19.90 12.65 22.27
N VAL A 43 19.75 12.03 21.10
CA VAL A 43 18.92 10.82 20.89
C VAL A 43 19.75 9.56 21.13
N SER A 44 19.22 8.62 21.90
CA SER A 44 19.94 7.37 22.20
C SER A 44 20.10 6.49 20.96
N GLN A 45 21.19 5.72 20.89
CA GLN A 45 21.43 4.79 19.78
C GLN A 45 20.34 3.71 19.68
N GLN A 46 19.75 3.32 20.81
CA GLN A 46 18.64 2.36 20.83
C GLN A 46 17.38 2.92 20.15
N GLN A 47 17.03 4.19 20.42
CA GLN A 47 15.90 4.85 19.75
C GLN A 47 16.15 4.97 18.25
N LEU A 48 17.34 5.38 17.84
CA LEU A 48 17.69 5.46 16.41
C LEU A 48 17.69 4.09 15.71
N HIS A 49 18.08 3.05 16.43
CA HIS A 49 18.02 1.68 15.93
C HIS A 49 16.56 1.24 15.73
N GLN A 50 15.67 1.56 16.67
CA GLN A 50 14.24 1.28 16.56
C GLN A 50 13.61 2.00 15.36
N VAL A 51 13.84 3.31 15.21
CA VAL A 51 13.37 4.08 14.04
C VAL A 51 13.86 3.45 12.73
N ARG A 52 15.12 3.02 12.68
CA ARG A 52 15.69 2.35 11.50
C ARG A 52 14.99 1.03 11.21
N ILE A 53 14.71 0.21 12.24
CA ILE A 53 13.97 -1.05 12.07
C ILE A 53 12.58 -0.76 11.52
N ASP A 54 11.86 0.19 12.10
CA ASP A 54 10.48 0.49 11.71
C ASP A 54 10.41 1.02 10.27
N MET A 55 11.29 1.96 9.90
CA MET A 55 11.42 2.44 8.52
C MET A 55 11.84 1.33 7.53
N THR A 56 12.70 0.41 7.96
CA THR A 56 13.11 -0.74 7.13
C THR A 56 11.95 -1.72 6.93
N ASN A 57 11.16 -1.97 7.97
CA ASN A 57 9.97 -2.80 7.88
C ASN A 57 8.96 -2.20 6.90
N ASN A 58 8.69 -0.89 7.00
CA ASN A 58 7.81 -0.18 6.07
C ASN A 58 8.34 -0.26 4.63
N LEU A 59 9.64 -0.05 4.42
CA LEU A 59 10.29 -0.22 3.11
C LEU A 59 10.09 -1.64 2.55
N VAL A 60 10.31 -2.67 3.36
CA VAL A 60 10.17 -4.07 2.95
C VAL A 60 8.72 -4.40 2.59
N VAL A 61 7.76 -4.00 3.43
CA VAL A 61 6.33 -4.23 3.18
C VAL A 61 5.90 -3.52 1.90
N ALA A 62 6.29 -2.26 1.71
CA ALA A 62 5.97 -1.50 0.50
C ALA A 62 6.61 -2.12 -0.74
N ALA A 63 7.86 -2.60 -0.67
CA ALA A 63 8.57 -3.21 -1.78
C ALA A 63 7.96 -4.56 -2.20
N VAL A 64 7.70 -5.44 -1.22
CA VAL A 64 7.04 -6.72 -1.47
C VAL A 64 5.62 -6.49 -2.01
N GLY A 65 4.88 -5.54 -1.41
CA GLY A 65 3.57 -5.14 -1.90
C GLY A 65 3.61 -4.62 -3.34
N ALA A 66 4.55 -3.73 -3.67
CA ALA A 66 4.71 -3.18 -5.02
C ALA A 66 4.99 -4.28 -6.05
N VAL A 67 5.82 -5.27 -5.72
CA VAL A 67 6.09 -6.42 -6.61
C VAL A 67 4.85 -7.26 -6.81
N ILE A 68 4.16 -7.66 -5.72
CA ILE A 68 2.95 -8.48 -5.80
C ILE A 68 1.85 -7.77 -6.60
N VAL A 69 1.56 -6.52 -6.26
CA VAL A 69 0.53 -5.72 -6.93
C VAL A 69 0.94 -5.44 -8.38
N GLY A 70 2.22 -5.16 -8.64
CA GLY A 70 2.76 -4.99 -9.99
C GLY A 70 2.52 -6.21 -10.88
N VAL A 71 2.71 -7.43 -10.36
CA VAL A 71 2.36 -8.66 -11.08
C VAL A 71 0.86 -8.75 -11.31
N LEU A 72 0.03 -8.36 -10.33
CA LEU A 72 -1.43 -8.34 -10.48
C LEU A 72 -1.90 -7.35 -11.58
N VAL A 73 -1.21 -6.23 -11.77
CA VAL A 73 -1.51 -5.29 -12.88
C VAL A 73 -1.44 -5.97 -14.24
N LEU A 74 -0.47 -6.88 -14.42
CA LEU A 74 -0.28 -7.59 -15.70
C LEU A 74 -1.40 -8.59 -15.99
N VAL A 75 -1.98 -9.19 -14.94
CA VAL A 75 -2.94 -10.29 -15.07
C VAL A 75 -4.40 -9.90 -14.77
N VAL A 76 -4.67 -8.74 -14.18
CA VAL A 76 -6.04 -8.28 -13.80
C VAL A 76 -7.00 -8.21 -15.00
N ARG A 77 -6.50 -8.08 -16.22
CA ARG A 77 -7.33 -8.07 -17.45
C ARG A 77 -7.58 -9.45 -18.04
N ILE A 78 -7.07 -10.51 -17.40
CA ILE A 78 -7.24 -11.89 -17.85
C ILE A 78 -8.45 -12.47 -17.11
N PRO A 79 -9.50 -12.95 -17.82
CA PRO A 79 -10.68 -13.54 -17.20
C PRO A 79 -10.31 -14.90 -16.61
N SER A 80 -9.93 -14.92 -15.33
CA SER A 80 -9.53 -16.13 -14.61
C SER A 80 -9.97 -16.11 -13.15
N ASN A 81 -10.55 -17.23 -12.70
CA ASN A 81 -10.96 -17.37 -11.30
C ASN A 81 -9.76 -17.26 -10.34
N LYS A 82 -8.56 -17.67 -10.80
CA LYS A 82 -7.32 -17.55 -10.01
C LYS A 82 -6.97 -16.09 -9.74
N VAL A 83 -7.13 -15.22 -10.75
CA VAL A 83 -6.89 -13.77 -10.62
C VAL A 83 -7.89 -13.16 -9.65
N ARG A 84 -9.18 -13.54 -9.72
CA ARG A 84 -10.19 -13.07 -8.76
C ARG A 84 -9.84 -13.45 -7.33
N VAL A 85 -9.50 -14.72 -7.09
CA VAL A 85 -9.11 -15.19 -5.76
C VAL A 85 -7.90 -14.41 -5.27
N ALA A 86 -6.86 -14.24 -6.10
CA ALA A 86 -5.68 -13.48 -5.72
C ALA A 86 -6.01 -12.02 -5.35
N LEU A 87 -6.84 -11.33 -6.14
CA LEU A 87 -7.27 -9.95 -5.83
C LEU A 87 -8.09 -9.88 -4.52
N TRP A 88 -8.95 -10.87 -4.29
CA TRP A 88 -9.80 -10.94 -3.11
C TRP A 88 -9.05 -11.32 -1.83
N THR A 89 -8.01 -12.15 -1.91
CA THR A 89 -7.22 -12.56 -0.74
C THR A 89 -6.05 -11.62 -0.47
N LEU A 90 -5.25 -11.31 -1.50
CA LEU A 90 -4.04 -10.50 -1.35
C LEU A 90 -4.39 -9.04 -1.11
N GLY A 91 -5.51 -8.55 -1.67
CA GLY A 91 -5.97 -7.17 -1.48
C GLY A 91 -6.14 -6.80 0.00
N PRO A 92 -7.07 -7.44 0.74
CA PRO A 92 -7.29 -7.15 2.15
C PRO A 92 -6.08 -7.48 3.03
N LEU A 93 -5.33 -8.54 2.71
CA LEU A 93 -4.13 -8.91 3.46
C LEU A 93 -3.05 -7.82 3.37
N LEU A 94 -2.75 -7.33 2.16
CA LEU A 94 -1.80 -6.24 1.96
C LEU A 94 -2.33 -4.93 2.52
N ALA A 95 -3.63 -4.63 2.36
CA ALA A 95 -4.23 -3.44 2.96
C ALA A 95 -4.07 -3.44 4.49
N LEU A 96 -4.32 -4.57 5.14
CA LEU A 96 -4.11 -4.71 6.58
C LEU A 96 -2.65 -4.53 6.97
N ALA A 97 -1.72 -5.13 6.22
CA ALA A 97 -0.28 -4.96 6.46
C ALA A 97 0.16 -3.49 6.36
N LEU A 98 -0.34 -2.75 5.36
CA LEU A 98 -0.08 -1.31 5.22
C LEU A 98 -0.67 -0.49 6.38
N LEU A 99 -1.91 -0.78 6.78
CA LEU A 99 -2.54 -0.11 7.92
C LEU A 99 -1.79 -0.39 9.23
N CYS A 100 -1.30 -1.62 9.43
CA CYS A 100 -0.44 -1.95 10.56
C CYS A 100 0.88 -1.17 10.53
N GLY A 101 1.49 -1.00 9.35
CA GLY A 101 2.70 -0.18 9.19
C GLY A 101 2.48 1.30 9.52
N ILE A 102 1.31 1.85 9.18
CA ILE A 102 0.94 3.24 9.51
C ILE A 102 0.68 3.41 11.02
N VAL A 103 -0.01 2.46 11.65
CA VAL A 103 -0.33 2.55 13.10
C VAL A 103 0.91 2.25 13.96
N GLY A 104 1.77 1.32 13.52
CA GLY A 104 3.01 0.94 14.20
C GLY A 104 4.23 1.73 13.73
N GLY A 105 4.04 2.82 13.00
CA GLY A 105 5.13 3.57 12.37
C GLY A 105 6.11 4.20 13.38
N PRO A 106 7.29 4.63 12.89
CA PRO A 106 8.33 5.24 13.73
C PRO A 106 7.85 6.51 14.45
N GLU A 107 6.81 7.18 13.93
CA GLU A 107 6.14 8.30 14.56
C GLU A 107 5.49 7.96 15.90
N TRP A 108 5.06 6.71 16.11
CA TRP A 108 4.41 6.25 17.34
C TRP A 108 5.37 5.52 18.28
N ALA A 109 6.30 4.73 17.72
CA ALA A 109 7.23 3.91 18.50
C ALA A 109 8.17 4.74 19.40
N VAL A 110 8.36 6.02 19.06
CA VAL A 110 9.30 6.89 19.78
C VAL A 110 8.80 8.33 19.88
N ALA A 111 7.48 8.53 19.79
CA ALA A 111 6.85 9.81 20.08
C ALA A 111 7.34 10.32 21.46
N PRO A 112 7.86 11.56 21.57
CA PRO A 112 8.23 12.11 22.85
C PRO A 112 7.00 12.10 23.77
N THR A 113 7.15 11.60 25.00
CA THR A 113 6.03 11.55 25.97
C THR A 113 5.58 12.95 26.39
N GLY A 114 6.35 13.98 26.03
CA GLY A 114 6.13 15.36 26.39
C GLY A 114 6.92 15.76 27.64
N GLU A 115 7.50 14.78 28.33
CA GLU A 115 8.32 14.96 29.53
C GLU A 115 9.78 15.31 29.18
N GLU A 116 10.22 15.07 27.94
CA GLU A 116 11.59 15.33 27.51
C GLU A 116 11.84 16.84 27.28
N PRO A 117 13.09 17.33 27.43
CA PRO A 117 13.45 18.69 27.06
C PRO A 117 13.14 18.99 25.58
N GLN A 118 12.71 20.22 25.28
CA GLN A 118 12.36 20.64 23.90
C GLN A 118 13.49 20.35 22.89
N GLN A 119 14.74 20.50 23.29
CA GLN A 119 15.92 20.24 22.45
C GLN A 119 16.00 18.78 21.99
N VAL A 120 15.63 17.83 22.84
CA VAL A 120 15.60 16.39 22.51
C VAL A 120 14.47 16.12 21.50
N ARG A 121 13.31 16.77 21.68
CA ARG A 121 12.18 16.65 20.75
C ARG A 121 12.52 17.20 19.37
N ASP A 122 13.17 18.37 19.31
CA ASP A 122 13.56 19.01 18.06
C ASP A 122 14.62 18.19 17.31
N GLU A 123 15.54 17.55 18.02
CA GLU A 123 16.52 16.63 17.42
C GLU A 123 15.86 15.31 16.97
N TYR A 124 14.89 14.80 17.73
CA TYR A 124 14.11 13.62 17.35
C TYR A 124 13.26 13.86 16.08
N ALA A 125 12.65 15.04 15.94
CA ALA A 125 11.89 15.42 14.75
C ALA A 125 12.73 15.45 13.47
N GLN A 126 14.06 15.52 13.57
CA GLN A 126 14.96 15.39 12.42
C GLN A 126 15.13 13.93 12.00
N ALA A 127 15.05 12.98 12.93
CA ALA A 127 15.20 11.54 12.68
C ALA A 127 14.06 10.98 11.81
N VAL A 128 12.83 11.44 12.06
CA VAL A 128 11.64 11.09 11.28
C VAL A 128 11.14 12.35 10.59
N PRO A 129 11.60 12.65 9.35
CA PRO A 129 11.26 13.92 8.73
C PRO A 129 9.76 14.02 8.46
N GLY A 130 9.15 15.18 8.73
CA GLY A 130 7.69 15.36 8.60
C GLY A 130 7.13 15.11 7.19
N TRP A 131 7.95 15.33 6.15
CA TRP A 131 7.57 14.98 4.78
C TRP A 131 7.36 13.47 4.62
N TYR A 132 8.18 12.64 5.26
CA TYR A 132 8.06 11.18 5.21
C TYR A 132 6.73 10.76 5.83
N VAL A 133 6.45 11.20 7.06
CA VAL A 133 5.20 10.85 7.78
C VAL A 133 3.96 11.23 6.96
N THR A 134 3.97 12.42 6.37
CA THR A 134 2.83 12.92 5.60
C THR A 134 2.62 12.11 4.31
N PHE A 135 3.68 11.93 3.52
CA PHE A 135 3.55 11.22 2.25
C PHE A 135 3.34 9.72 2.43
N HIS A 136 4.07 9.07 3.35
CA HIS A 136 3.90 7.65 3.72
C HIS A 136 2.47 7.36 4.18
N GLY A 137 1.93 8.19 5.08
CA GLY A 137 0.55 8.04 5.56
C GLY A 137 -0.48 8.16 4.43
N ILE A 138 -0.33 9.15 3.54
CA ILE A 138 -1.24 9.36 2.41
C ILE A 138 -1.14 8.21 1.40
N THR A 139 0.06 7.84 0.97
CA THR A 139 0.26 6.78 -0.03
C THR A 139 -0.20 5.43 0.50
N GLY A 140 0.16 5.10 1.74
CA GLY A 140 -0.24 3.86 2.40
C GLY A 140 -1.76 3.75 2.58
N LEU A 141 -2.42 4.82 3.06
CA LEU A 141 -3.87 4.84 3.24
C LEU A 141 -4.64 4.72 1.92
N LEU A 142 -4.22 5.47 0.90
CA LEU A 142 -4.84 5.41 -0.43
C LEU A 142 -4.63 4.03 -1.08
N ALA A 143 -3.43 3.46 -0.96
CA ALA A 143 -3.14 2.12 -1.46
C ALA A 143 -4.03 1.07 -0.75
N ALA A 144 -4.14 1.12 0.57
CA ALA A 144 -5.02 0.24 1.34
C ALA A 144 -6.49 0.36 0.91
N ALA A 145 -6.99 1.60 0.77
CA ALA A 145 -8.36 1.85 0.32
C ALA A 145 -8.63 1.30 -1.08
N LEU A 146 -7.68 1.47 -2.03
CA LEU A 146 -7.80 0.93 -3.38
C LEU A 146 -7.76 -0.60 -3.41
N LEU A 147 -6.92 -1.24 -2.59
CA LEU A 147 -6.86 -2.69 -2.46
C LEU A 147 -8.19 -3.27 -1.93
N ILE A 148 -8.75 -2.67 -0.88
CA ILE A 148 -10.05 -3.05 -0.33
C ILE A 148 -11.15 -2.82 -1.38
N PHE A 149 -11.13 -1.66 -2.04
CA PHE A 149 -12.06 -1.36 -3.12
C PHE A 149 -12.02 -2.44 -4.20
N VAL A 150 -10.84 -2.79 -4.72
CA VAL A 150 -10.71 -3.82 -5.75
C VAL A 150 -11.20 -5.18 -5.24
N ALA A 151 -10.83 -5.58 -4.02
CA ALA A 151 -11.25 -6.86 -3.44
C ALA A 151 -12.78 -6.99 -3.35
N VAL A 152 -13.48 -5.93 -2.94
CA VAL A 152 -14.95 -5.90 -2.89
C VAL A 152 -15.55 -5.73 -4.29
N PHE A 153 -14.89 -4.98 -5.18
CA PHE A 153 -15.40 -4.71 -6.52
C PHE A 153 -15.40 -5.98 -7.39
N VAL A 154 -14.37 -6.83 -7.28
CA VAL A 154 -14.29 -8.09 -8.03
C VAL A 154 -15.31 -9.15 -7.58
N THR A 155 -15.99 -8.97 -6.45
CA THR A 155 -17.06 -9.87 -5.99
C THR A 155 -18.46 -9.46 -6.47
N ARG A 156 -18.60 -8.30 -7.14
CA ARG A 156 -19.90 -7.83 -7.66
C ARG A 156 -20.28 -8.55 -8.96
N GLY A 157 -21.57 -8.83 -9.13
CA GLY A 157 -22.19 -9.70 -10.16
C GLY A 157 -21.45 -9.78 -11.49
N ASP A 158 -21.46 -8.71 -12.28
CA ASP A 158 -20.83 -8.66 -13.61
C ASP A 158 -19.33 -8.98 -13.61
N MET A 159 -18.58 -8.48 -12.61
CA MET A 159 -17.14 -8.74 -12.48
C MET A 159 -16.87 -10.16 -11.99
N ARG A 160 -17.69 -10.65 -11.07
CA ARG A 160 -17.63 -12.03 -10.59
C ARG A 160 -17.84 -13.00 -11.75
N GLU A 161 -18.85 -12.77 -12.56
CA GLU A 161 -19.16 -13.55 -13.76
C GLU A 161 -18.01 -13.47 -14.78
N TYR A 162 -17.48 -12.27 -15.06
CA TYR A 162 -16.32 -12.10 -15.94
C TYR A 162 -15.12 -12.98 -15.55
N TYR A 163 -14.79 -13.07 -14.26
CA TYR A 163 -13.69 -13.91 -13.79
C TYR A 163 -14.06 -15.40 -13.64
N LEU A 164 -15.34 -15.76 -13.61
CA LEU A 164 -15.80 -17.16 -13.51
C LEU A 164 -15.99 -17.82 -14.87
N ASP A 165 -16.54 -17.09 -15.84
CA ASP A 165 -16.92 -17.64 -17.15
C ASP A 165 -15.68 -17.96 -18.02
N ASN A 166 -14.49 -17.42 -17.72
CA ASN A 166 -13.27 -17.56 -18.55
C ASN A 166 -13.47 -17.19 -20.03
N VAL A 167 -14.56 -16.50 -20.38
CA VAL A 167 -14.87 -16.04 -21.73
C VAL A 167 -14.30 -14.63 -21.90
N ASP A 168 -13.61 -14.39 -23.01
CA ASP A 168 -13.07 -13.07 -23.36
C ASP A 168 -14.12 -11.97 -23.22
N GLY A 169 -13.75 -10.87 -22.55
CA GLY A 169 -14.66 -9.76 -22.20
C GLY A 169 -15.26 -9.01 -23.40
N THR A 170 -14.90 -9.38 -24.63
CA THR A 170 -15.51 -8.92 -25.89
C THR A 170 -16.78 -9.69 -26.27
N ARG A 171 -16.98 -10.90 -25.73
CA ARG A 171 -18.14 -11.76 -26.01
C ARG A 171 -19.08 -11.93 -24.80
N TYR A 172 -18.70 -11.40 -23.65
CA TYR A 172 -19.51 -11.49 -22.44
C TYR A 172 -20.76 -10.61 -22.54
N ARG A 173 -21.94 -11.23 -22.37
CA ARG A 173 -23.23 -10.56 -22.12
C ARG A 173 -23.65 -10.88 -20.69
N SER A 174 -24.10 -9.87 -19.93
CA SER A 174 -24.61 -10.10 -18.57
C SER A 174 -25.82 -11.03 -18.62
N TRP A 175 -26.11 -11.79 -17.56
CA TRP A 175 -27.31 -12.64 -17.53
C TRP A 175 -28.60 -11.82 -17.75
N VAL A 176 -28.61 -10.55 -17.33
CA VAL A 176 -29.70 -9.60 -17.60
C VAL A 176 -29.83 -9.28 -19.09
N ASP A 177 -28.73 -9.21 -19.83
CA ASP A 177 -28.75 -9.01 -21.30
C ASP A 177 -29.04 -10.32 -22.07
N ARG A 178 -29.04 -11.48 -21.38
CA ARG A 178 -29.36 -12.79 -21.97
C ARG A 178 -30.83 -13.18 -21.78
N ALA A 179 -31.52 -12.62 -20.78
CA ALA A 179 -32.92 -12.83 -20.46
C ALA A 179 -33.84 -11.92 -21.30
#